data_AF-A0A7C6FTI3-F1
#
_entry.id   AF-A0A7C6FTI3-F1
#
_cell.length_a   1.000
_cell.length_b   1.000
_cell.length_c   1.000
_cell.angle_alpha   90.00
_cell.angle_beta   90.00
_cell.angle_gamma   90.00
#
_symmetry.space_group_name_H-M   'P 1'
#
loop_
_entity.id
_entity.type
_entity.pdbx_description
1 polymer ?
#
loop_
_entity_poly.entity_id
_entity_poly.type
_entity_poly.pdbx_seq_one_letter_code
_entity_poly.pdbx_strand_id
1 'polypeptide(L)'
;MDMLRTAYFVHQPARISDLRRPHLKQDERPFTIAKHIRLPVIDYVNFITDLYADRPFIEENRHLCRVDERGVWHCLLVTQLDSTSCGGILVMPGGKVYPKWCAYISKWD
;
A
#
# COMPACT_ATOMS: atom_id res chain seq x y z
N MET A 1 -3.51 17.28 18.17
CA MET A 1 -3.10 17.18 16.76
C MET A 1 -2.76 15.73 16.52
N ASP A 2 -3.60 15.00 15.77
CA ASP A 2 -3.23 13.65 15.35
C ASP A 2 -2.00 13.76 14.45
N MET A 3 -0.88 13.16 14.87
CA MET A 3 0.28 13.01 14.01
C MET A 3 -0.10 12.06 12.88
N LEU A 4 -0.25 12.61 11.68
CA LEU A 4 -0.46 11.82 10.48
C LEU A 4 0.76 10.92 10.25
N ARG A 5 0.51 9.62 10.10
CA ARG A 5 1.56 8.66 9.75
C ARG A 5 2.03 8.92 8.33
N THR A 6 3.32 8.70 8.11
CA THR A 6 3.98 8.89 6.81
C THR A 6 4.57 7.58 6.32
N ALA A 7 4.66 7.41 5.00
CA ALA A 7 5.30 6.25 4.39
C ALA A 7 5.93 6.63 3.05
N TYR A 8 6.99 5.93 2.66
CA TYR A 8 7.67 6.14 1.39
C TYR A 8 7.02 5.34 0.27
N PHE A 9 6.37 6.04 -0.66
CA PHE A 9 5.69 5.43 -1.80
C PHE A 9 6.62 5.33 -3.00
N VAL A 10 6.91 4.10 -3.43
CA VAL A 10 7.62 3.79 -4.66
C VAL A 10 6.63 3.82 -5.82
N HIS A 11 6.98 4.54 -6.89
CA HIS A 11 6.22 4.53 -8.13
C HIS A 11 6.50 3.25 -8.90
N GLN A 12 5.44 2.55 -9.31
CA GLN A 12 5.49 1.35 -10.16
C GLN A 12 6.57 0.34 -9.70
N PRO A 13 6.52 -0.13 -8.44
CA PRO A 13 7.40 -1.19 -7.99
C PRO A 13 7.09 -2.48 -8.74
N ALA A 14 8.09 -3.30 -9.00
CA ALA A 14 7.89 -4.62 -9.61
C ALA A 14 7.53 -5.67 -8.54
N ARG A 15 8.08 -5.54 -7.34
CA ARG A 15 7.97 -6.52 -6.24
C ARG A 15 8.25 -5.89 -4.89
N ILE A 16 7.99 -6.61 -3.80
CA ILE A 16 8.16 -6.11 -2.43
C ILE A 16 9.59 -5.66 -2.08
N SER A 17 10.62 -6.29 -2.65
CA SER A 17 12.01 -5.88 -2.43
C SER A 17 12.27 -4.44 -2.91
N ASP A 18 11.44 -3.92 -3.81
CA ASP A 18 11.56 -2.55 -4.28
C ASP A 18 11.11 -1.52 -3.25
N LEU A 19 10.32 -1.93 -2.25
CA LEU A 19 9.71 -1.04 -1.27
C LEU A 19 10.60 -0.79 -0.05
N ARG A 20 11.61 -1.64 0.17
CA ARG A 20 12.51 -1.57 1.32
C ARG A 20 13.86 -1.00 0.87
N ARG A 21 13.89 0.31 0.63
CA ARG A 21 15.10 1.03 0.19
C ARG A 21 15.37 2.21 1.11
N PRO A 22 16.65 2.59 1.33
CA PRO A 22 16.97 3.83 2.01
C PRO A 22 16.32 5.03 1.30
N HIS A 23 15.73 5.92 2.08
CA HIS A 23 15.08 7.15 1.61
C HIS A 23 15.17 8.22 2.69
N LEU A 24 14.98 9.48 2.30
CA LEU A 24 14.91 10.57 3.26
C LEU A 24 13.49 10.66 3.82
N LYS A 25 13.34 10.97 5.11
CA LYS A 25 12.01 11.12 5.75
C LYS A 25 11.13 12.17 5.06
N GLN A 26 11.74 13.21 4.48
CA GLN A 26 11.03 14.25 3.75
C GLN A 26 10.38 13.76 2.45
N ASP A 27 10.80 12.60 1.93
CA ASP A 27 10.23 11.98 0.73
C ASP A 27 9.01 11.10 1.06
N GLU A 28 8.74 10.88 2.35
CA GLU A 28 7.54 10.17 2.80
C GLU A 28 6.28 11.03 2.63
N ARG A 29 5.15 10.37 2.40
CA ARG A 29 3.85 11.03 2.22
C ARG A 29 2.93 10.71 3.38
N PRO A 30 2.16 11.68 3.89
CA PRO A 30 1.14 11.41 4.89
C PRO A 30 0.06 10.51 4.29
N PHE A 31 -0.40 9.52 5.06
CA PHE A 31 -1.40 8.57 4.60
C PHE A 31 -2.45 8.26 5.65
N THR A 32 -3.58 7.74 5.18
CA THR A 32 -4.60 7.06 5.98
C THR A 32 -5.03 5.77 5.29
N ILE A 33 -5.58 4.83 6.05
CA ILE A 33 -6.05 3.55 5.54
C ILE A 33 -7.54 3.71 5.21
N ALA A 34 -7.85 3.75 3.92
CA ALA A 34 -9.23 3.79 3.44
C ALA A 34 -9.92 2.43 3.59
N LYS A 35 -9.17 1.33 3.42
CA LYS A 35 -9.65 -0.03 3.63
C LYS A 35 -8.51 -1.01 3.89
N HIS A 36 -8.73 -1.94 4.81
CA HIS A 36 -7.82 -3.05 5.08
C HIS A 36 -8.30 -4.31 4.36
N ILE A 37 -7.45 -4.85 3.50
CA ILE A 37 -7.66 -6.05 2.69
C ILE A 37 -6.75 -7.13 3.23
N ARG A 38 -7.35 -8.25 3.67
CA ARG A 38 -6.63 -9.41 4.19
C ARG A 38 -6.71 -10.53 3.18
N LEU A 39 -5.57 -10.87 2.58
CA LEU A 39 -5.48 -11.92 1.56
C LEU A 39 -5.07 -13.27 2.17
N PRO A 40 -5.51 -14.40 1.61
CA PRO A 40 -4.86 -15.69 1.83
C PRO A 40 -3.35 -15.63 1.58
N VAL A 41 -2.57 -16.44 2.29
CA VAL A 41 -1.09 -16.40 2.20
C VAL A 41 -0.60 -16.57 0.77
N ILE A 42 -1.19 -17.51 0.01
CA ILE A 42 -0.81 -17.76 -1.39
C ILE A 42 -1.09 -16.53 -2.27
N ASP A 43 -2.26 -15.90 -2.11
CA ASP A 43 -2.62 -14.70 -2.86
C ASP A 43 -1.74 -13.51 -2.50
N TYR A 44 -1.38 -13.38 -1.22
CA TYR A 44 -0.46 -12.35 -0.76
C TYR A 44 0.93 -12.55 -1.35
N VAL A 45 1.47 -13.77 -1.33
CA VAL A 45 2.77 -14.09 -1.93
C VAL A 45 2.77 -13.80 -3.44
N ASN A 46 1.69 -14.18 -4.14
CA ASN A 46 1.52 -13.85 -5.56
C ASN A 46 1.43 -12.33 -5.79
N PHE A 47 0.77 -11.60 -4.90
CA PHE A 47 0.68 -10.14 -4.93
C PHE A 47 2.03 -9.45 -4.78
N ILE A 48 2.81 -9.82 -3.76
CA ILE A 48 4.09 -9.15 -3.46
C ILE A 48 5.22 -9.54 -4.42
N THR A 49 5.07 -10.63 -5.16
CA THR A 49 6.03 -11.09 -6.18
C THR A 49 5.88 -10.36 -7.51
N ASP A 50 4.67 -9.91 -7.85
CA ASP A 50 4.37 -9.19 -9.08
C ASP A 50 3.38 -8.03 -8.82
N LEU A 51 3.92 -6.85 -8.59
CA LEU A 51 3.14 -5.63 -8.36
C LEU A 51 2.69 -4.96 -9.67
N TYR A 52 3.00 -5.50 -10.85
CA TYR A 52 2.47 -4.98 -12.11
C TYR A 52 1.12 -5.60 -12.49
N ALA A 53 0.86 -6.82 -12.02
CA ALA A 53 -0.38 -7.51 -12.33
C ALA A 53 -1.61 -6.75 -11.84
N ASP A 54 -2.64 -6.77 -12.67
CA ASP A 54 -3.98 -6.34 -12.29
C ASP A 54 -4.51 -7.21 -11.15
N ARG A 55 -5.18 -6.58 -10.19
CA ARG A 55 -5.70 -7.25 -9.00
C ARG A 55 -7.20 -6.96 -8.84
N PRO A 56 -8.07 -7.99 -8.80
CA PRO A 56 -9.51 -7.79 -8.61
C PRO A 56 -9.83 -6.95 -7.36
N PHE A 57 -9.14 -7.20 -6.24
CA PHE A 57 -9.33 -6.43 -5.02
C PHE A 57 -8.94 -4.95 -5.16
N ILE A 58 -8.06 -4.59 -6.09
CA ILE A 58 -7.76 -3.19 -6.40
C ILE A 58 -8.89 -2.60 -7.23
N GLU A 59 -9.34 -3.30 -8.27
CA GLU A 59 -10.45 -2.85 -9.12
C GLU A 59 -11.71 -2.55 -8.30
N GLU A 60 -12.07 -3.45 -7.38
CA GLU A 60 -13.23 -3.31 -6.50
C GLU A 60 -13.11 -2.11 -5.55
N ASN A 61 -11.91 -1.72 -5.13
CA ASN A 61 -11.71 -0.76 -4.05
C ASN A 61 -10.98 0.55 -4.48
N ARG A 62 -10.55 0.69 -5.74
CA ARG A 62 -9.84 1.87 -6.26
C ARG A 62 -10.63 3.17 -6.16
N HIS A 63 -11.95 3.11 -6.00
CA HIS A 63 -12.81 4.28 -5.81
C HIS A 63 -12.69 4.88 -4.39
N LEU A 64 -12.21 4.11 -3.40
CA LEU A 64 -11.93 4.60 -2.04
C LEU A 64 -10.62 5.40 -1.97
N CYS A 65 -9.80 5.24 -2.98
CA CYS A 65 -8.43 5.73 -3.06
C CYS A 65 -8.37 7.15 -3.64
N ARG A 66 -7.78 8.10 -2.89
CA ARG A 66 -7.62 9.49 -3.33
C ARG A 66 -6.52 10.22 -2.57
N VAL A 67 -6.12 11.37 -3.09
CA VAL A 67 -5.37 12.38 -2.33
C VAL A 67 -6.38 13.46 -1.93
N ASP A 68 -6.47 13.78 -0.64
CA ASP A 68 -7.36 14.85 -0.17
C ASP A 68 -6.73 16.25 -0.30
N GLU A 69 -7.49 17.27 0.05
CA GLU A 69 -7.10 18.67 -0.02
C GLU A 69 -5.87 19.01 0.85
N ARG A 70 -5.56 18.16 1.85
CA ARG A 70 -4.40 18.31 2.73
C ARG A 70 -3.19 17.51 2.22
N GLY A 71 -3.30 16.89 1.05
CA GLY A 71 -2.26 16.04 0.47
C GLY A 71 -2.14 14.67 1.12
N VAL A 72 -3.10 14.23 1.94
CA VAL A 72 -3.07 12.91 2.59
C VAL A 72 -3.53 11.84 1.61
N TRP A 73 -2.77 10.76 1.55
CA TRP A 73 -3.04 9.62 0.67
C TRP A 73 -3.97 8.63 1.35
N HIS A 74 -5.19 8.50 0.85
CA HIS A 74 -6.19 7.52 1.30
C HIS A 74 -5.92 6.20 0.57
N CYS A 75 -5.25 5.26 1.23
CA CYS A 75 -4.69 4.05 0.60
C CYS A 75 -5.44 2.78 0.99
N LEU A 76 -5.31 1.73 0.18
CA LEU A 76 -5.61 0.38 0.62
C LEU A 76 -4.44 -0.14 1.44
N LEU A 77 -4.70 -0.81 2.56
CA LEU A 77 -3.71 -1.61 3.25
C LEU A 77 -3.94 -3.07 2.89
N VAL A 78 -2.93 -3.72 2.32
CA VAL A 78 -2.98 -5.15 1.98
C VAL A 78 -2.06 -5.91 2.93
N THR A 79 -2.61 -6.89 3.63
CA THR A 79 -1.85 -7.81 4.50
C THR A 79 -2.25 -9.24 4.18
N GLN A 80 -1.47 -10.21 4.68
CA GLN A 80 -1.93 -11.59 4.71
C GLN A 80 -2.84 -11.86 5.92
N LEU A 81 -3.58 -12.96 5.86
CA LEU A 81 -4.48 -13.42 6.93
C LEU A 81 -3.72 -13.92 8.16
N ASP A 82 -2.53 -14.49 7.97
CA ASP A 82 -1.68 -15.02 9.05
C ASP A 82 -1.16 -13.89 9.95
N SER A 83 -1.41 -14.04 11.25
CA SER A 83 -1.05 -13.11 12.33
C SER A 83 0.44 -13.03 12.63
N THR A 84 1.28 -13.91 12.07
CA THR A 84 2.73 -13.90 12.32
C THR A 84 3.51 -12.87 11.50
N SER A 85 2.91 -12.29 10.46
CA SER A 85 3.57 -11.23 9.68
C SER A 85 3.27 -9.83 10.22
N CYS A 86 4.32 -9.17 10.70
CA CYS A 86 4.27 -7.81 11.21
C CYS A 86 4.23 -6.73 10.09
N GLY A 87 3.84 -7.03 8.86
CA GLY A 87 4.02 -6.10 7.74
C GLY A 87 2.84 -6.03 6.79
N GLY A 88 2.68 -4.89 6.12
CA GLY A 88 1.66 -4.68 5.10
C GLY A 88 2.15 -3.78 3.98
N ILE A 89 1.42 -3.82 2.87
CA ILE A 89 1.66 -2.94 1.71
C ILE A 89 0.53 -1.93 1.64
N LEU A 90 0.88 -0.64 1.72
CA LEU A 90 -0.02 0.43 1.31
C LEU A 90 -0.04 0.47 -0.21
N VAL A 91 -1.23 0.54 -0.79
CA VAL A 91 -1.45 0.59 -2.23
C VAL A 91 -2.24 1.84 -2.58
N MET A 92 -1.70 2.62 -3.52
CA MET A 92 -2.39 3.72 -4.16
C MET A 92 -2.50 3.49 -5.67
N PRO A 93 -3.69 3.08 -6.18
CA PRO A 93 -3.87 2.72 -7.59
C PRO A 93 -3.85 3.90 -8.56
N GLY A 94 -4.18 5.11 -8.09
CA GLY A 94 -4.27 6.30 -8.96
C GLY A 94 -5.24 6.12 -10.13
N GLY A 95 -6.39 5.49 -9.87
CA GLY A 95 -7.41 5.16 -10.88
C GLY A 95 -7.16 3.89 -11.69
N LYS A 96 -6.02 3.21 -11.49
CA LYS A 96 -5.68 1.94 -12.15
C LYS A 96 -6.25 0.73 -11.40
N VAL A 97 -6.14 -0.44 -12.03
CA VAL A 97 -6.51 -1.76 -11.47
C VAL A 97 -5.29 -2.55 -10.97
N TYR A 98 -4.11 -1.95 -11.06
CA TYR A 98 -2.83 -2.43 -10.52
C TYR A 98 -2.27 -1.40 -9.52
N PRO A 99 -1.35 -1.80 -8.63
CA PRO A 99 -0.85 -0.94 -7.57
C PRO A 99 0.20 0.06 -8.08
N LYS A 100 -0.26 1.18 -8.64
CA LYS A 100 0.60 2.22 -9.25
C LYS A 100 1.65 2.79 -8.30
N TRP A 101 1.32 2.94 -7.03
CA TRP A 101 2.25 3.34 -5.98
C TRP A 101 2.10 2.41 -4.80
N CYS A 102 3.22 1.99 -4.20
CA CYS A 102 3.20 1.18 -2.98
C CYS A 102 4.18 1.69 -1.93
N ALA A 103 3.84 1.46 -0.67
CA ALA A 103 4.77 1.62 0.44
C ALA A 103 4.73 0.37 1.32
N TYR A 104 5.89 -0.03 1.85
CA TYR A 104 5.96 -1.06 2.88
C TYR A 104 5.83 -0.40 4.26
N ILE A 105 5.00 -0.97 5.12
CA ILE A 105 4.89 -0.55 6.53
C ILE A 105 5.04 -1.76 7.45
N SER A 106 5.75 -1.57 8.57
CA SER A 106 5.99 -2.60 9.59
C SER A 106 5.03 -2.53 10.78
N LYS A 107 4.20 -1.48 10.87
CA LYS A 107 3.13 -1.32 11.87
C LYS A 107 2.05 -0.41 11.30
N TRP A 108 0.80 -0.69 11.62
CA TRP A 108 -0.36 0.08 11.14
C TRP A 108 -1.57 0.05 12.07
N ASP A 109 -1.49 -0.73 13.13
CA ASP A 109 -2.36 -0.80 14.29
C ASP A 109 -1.98 0.24 15.35
#